data_AF-A0A967L6A1-F1
#
_entry.id   AF-A0A967L6A1-F1
#
_cell.length_a   1.000
_cell.length_b   1.000
_cell.length_c   1.000
_cell.angle_alpha   90.00
_cell.angle_beta   90.00
_cell.angle_gamma   90.00
#
_symmetry.space_group_name_H-M   'P 1'
#
loop_
_entity.id
_entity.type
_entity.pdbx_description
1 polymer ?
#
loop_
_entity_poly.entity_id
_entity_poly.type
_entity_poly.pdbx_seq_one_letter_code
_entity_poly.pdbx_strand_id
1 'polypeptide(L)' 'TLPPGTHTLQLLLADHNHVPHNPPVVSQKITITVK' A
#
# COMPACT_ATOMS: atom_id res chain seq x y z
N THR A 1 9.67 11.25 -6.14
CA THR A 1 8.66 12.02 -5.38
C THR A 1 7.33 11.92 -6.10
N LEU A 2 6.20 11.91 -5.39
CA LEU A 2 4.88 11.89 -6.03
C LEU A 2 4.52 13.31 -6.53
N PRO A 3 3.82 13.43 -7.68
CA PRO A 3 3.33 14.73 -8.15
C PRO A 3 2.23 15.28 -7.21
N PRO A 4 2.03 16.62 -7.15
CA PRO A 4 0.93 17.22 -6.42
C PRO A 4 -0.43 16.64 -6.84
N GLY A 5 -1.29 16.36 -5.87
CA GLY A 5 -2.61 15.75 -6.12
C GLY A 5 -3.02 14.71 -5.08
N THR A 6 -4.16 14.07 -5.34
CA THR A 6 -4.74 13.03 -4.47
C THR A 6 -4.23 11.66 -4.87
N HIS A 7 -3.75 10.89 -3.89
CA HIS A 7 -3.22 9.54 -4.09
C HIS A 7 -3.81 8.58 -3.06
N THR A 8 -3.95 7.31 -3.43
CA THR A 8 -4.40 6.24 -2.54
C THR A 8 -3.28 5.24 -2.32
N LEU A 9 -3.02 4.90 -1.05
CA LEU A 9 -1.99 3.92 -0.68
C LEU A 9 -2.62 2.73 0.05
N GLN A 10 -2.01 1.57 -0.15
CA GLN A 10 -2.36 0.33 0.53
C GLN A 10 -1.11 -0.54 0.69
N LEU A 11 -0.95 -1.14 1.86
CA LEU A 11 0.13 -2.09 2.12
C LEU A 11 -0.39 -3.53 1.91
N LEU A 12 0.46 -4.36 1.32
CA LEU A 12 0.31 -5.81 1.23
C LEU A 12 1.44 -6.46 2.02
N LEU A 13 1.09 -7.33 2.97
CA LEU A 13 2.07 -8.05 3.77
C LEU A 13 2.57 -9.29 3.01
N ALA A 14 3.90 -9.44 2.99
CA ALA A 14 4.60 -10.57 2.41
C ALA A 14 5.66 -11.08 3.40
N ASP A 15 6.10 -12.33 3.18
CA ASP A 15 7.15 -12.96 3.99
C ASP A 15 8.58 -12.52 3.59
N HIS A 16 9.59 -13.16 4.16
CA HIS A 16 11.01 -12.85 3.90
C HIS A 16 11.45 -13.08 2.44
N ASN A 17 10.70 -13.85 1.66
CA ASN A 17 10.93 -14.07 0.23
C ASN A 17 10.08 -13.14 -0.63
N HIS A 18 9.39 -12.16 -0.02
CA HIS A 18 8.43 -11.25 -0.66
C HIS A 18 7.22 -11.98 -1.26
N VAL A 19 6.88 -13.17 -0.75
CA VAL A 19 5.70 -13.91 -1.16
C VAL A 19 4.50 -13.46 -0.32
N PRO A 20 3.40 -13.01 -0.94
CA PRO A 20 2.17 -12.70 -0.20
C PRO A 20 1.60 -13.94 0.50
N HIS A 21 1.03 -13.74 1.69
CA HIS A 21 0.30 -14.82 2.38
C HIS A 21 -0.96 -15.25 1.62
N ASN A 22 -1.45 -16.46 1.90
CA ASN A 22 -2.75 -16.95 1.43
C ASN A 22 -3.62 -17.41 2.63
N PRO A 23 -4.73 -16.71 2.95
CA PRO A 23 -5.24 -15.53 2.27
C PRO A 23 -4.31 -14.30 2.42
N PRO A 24 -4.37 -13.34 1.48
CA PRO A 24 -3.55 -12.14 1.53
C PRO A 24 -3.93 -11.25 2.72
N VAL A 25 -2.91 -10.72 3.40
CA VAL A 25 -3.08 -9.78 4.50
C VAL A 25 -2.76 -8.37 4.01
N VAL A 26 -3.76 -7.49 4.01
CA VAL A 26 -3.65 -6.12 3.48
C VAL A 26 -4.06 -5.09 4.52
N SER A 27 -3.47 -3.89 4.45
CA SER A 27 -3.93 -2.76 5.26
C SER A 27 -5.24 -2.18 4.72
N GLN A 28 -5.88 -1.35 5.52
CA GLN A 28 -6.87 -0.41 5.01
C GLN A 28 -6.22 0.54 3.99
N LYS A 29 -7.03 1.01 3.03
CA LYS A 29 -6.61 2.05 2.09
C LYS A 29 -6.59 3.39 2.81
N ILE A 30 -5.57 4.20 2.53
CA ILE A 30 -5.51 5.59 2.98
C ILE A 30 -5.42 6.53 1.78
N THR A 31 -6.01 7.70 1.93
CA THR A 31 -5.92 8.78 0.94
C THR A 31 -4.98 9.84 1.46
N ILE A 32 -4.05 10.29 0.63
CA ILE A 32 -3.16 11.43 0.92
C ILE A 32 -3.31 12.49 -0.17
N THR A 33 -3.02 13.73 0.19
CA THR A 33 -2.86 14.83 -0.75
C THR A 33 -1.43 15.33 -0.70
N VAL A 34 -0.74 15.26 -1.84
CA VAL A 34 0.61 15.82 -2.02
C VAL A 34 0.46 17.25 -2.53
N LYS A 35 1.19 18.19 -1.91
CA LYS A 35 1.22 19.60 -2.30
C LYS A 35 2.42 19.91 -3.18
#